data_AF-A0A0F9RMM7-F1
#
_entry.id   AF-A0A0F9RMM7-F1
#
_cell.length_a   1.000
_cell.length_b   1.000
_cell.length_c   1.000
_cell.angle_alpha   90.00
_cell.angle_beta   90.00
_cell.angle_gamma   90.00
#
_symmetry.space_group_name_H-M   'P 1'
#
loop_
_entity.id
_entity.type
_entity.pdbx_description
1 polymer ?
#
loop_
_entity_poly.entity_id
_entity_poly.type
_entity_poly.pdbx_seq_one_letter_code
_entity_poly.pdbx_strand_id
1 'polypeptide(L)'
;GEGLEPHDYPLAAMTYVSVRRRGNRHVLQGLQFADCFMHLHGLGRRARAGQAGHGPLPEAPHDAALPKTPDVMKRLRARRTDQILHGASSAVTIFPSSATAGQSFALEHPVGAPALLMLGSDGAARIWEEYGLSTVQQAAGRIARHGAMREIRALRRWENANPGHGQSLKPADDATLLIARLDASGMVAPVSHPVRRDAGTAYHRFARVTPAKARSPRGLP
;
A
#
# COMPACT_ATOMS: atom_id res chain seq x y z
N GLY A 1 7.46 -1.14 -28.31
CA GLY A 1 8.29 -0.14 -28.97
C GLY A 1 9.68 -0.72 -29.02
N GLU A 2 10.29 -0.75 -30.20
CA GLU A 2 11.63 -1.31 -30.38
C GLU A 2 12.61 -0.64 -29.40
N GLY A 3 13.35 -1.45 -28.63
CA GLY A 3 14.38 -0.97 -27.70
C GLY A 3 14.02 -0.91 -26.20
N LEU A 4 12.83 -1.36 -25.77
CA LEU A 4 12.56 -1.54 -24.33
C LEU A 4 13.06 -2.89 -23.84
N GLU A 5 13.86 -2.88 -22.77
CA GLU A 5 14.26 -4.09 -22.06
C GLU A 5 13.21 -4.46 -21.00
N PRO A 6 13.16 -5.71 -20.52
CA PRO A 6 12.22 -6.14 -19.49
C PRO A 6 12.19 -5.20 -18.29
N HIS A 7 13.35 -4.70 -17.84
CA HIS A 7 13.45 -3.83 -16.69
C HIS A 7 12.83 -2.43 -16.86
N ASP A 8 12.48 -2.03 -18.09
CA ASP A 8 11.81 -0.77 -18.39
C ASP A 8 10.29 -0.83 -18.17
N TYR A 9 9.74 -2.04 -18.06
CA TYR A 9 8.32 -2.23 -17.83
C TYR A 9 7.93 -2.03 -16.36
N PRO A 10 6.73 -1.49 -16.09
CA PRO A 10 6.27 -1.31 -14.72
C PRO A 10 5.99 -2.65 -14.04
N LEU A 11 6.19 -2.66 -12.73
CA LEU A 11 5.79 -3.73 -11.82
C LEU A 11 4.84 -3.10 -10.81
N ALA A 12 3.73 -3.76 -10.49
CA ALA A 12 2.72 -3.22 -9.58
C ALA A 12 2.50 -4.15 -8.39
N ALA A 13 2.64 -3.59 -7.18
CA ALA A 13 2.04 -4.15 -5.98
C ALA A 13 0.58 -3.71 -5.91
N MET A 14 -0.33 -4.63 -5.55
CA MET A 14 -1.76 -4.37 -5.59
C MET A 14 -2.49 -5.24 -4.58
N THR A 15 -3.55 -4.69 -3.99
CA THR A 15 -4.54 -5.50 -3.28
C THR A 15 -5.90 -5.27 -3.90
N TYR A 16 -6.51 -6.36 -4.36
CA TYR A 16 -7.92 -6.38 -4.73
C TYR A 16 -8.71 -6.97 -3.57
N VAL A 17 -9.76 -6.28 -3.14
CA VAL A 17 -10.69 -6.81 -2.14
C VAL A 17 -12.12 -6.54 -2.59
N SER A 18 -12.93 -7.60 -2.59
CA SER A 18 -14.37 -7.57 -2.75
C SER A 18 -15.00 -7.80 -1.39
N VAL A 19 -15.94 -6.94 -1.03
CA VAL A 19 -16.72 -7.05 0.21
C VAL A 19 -18.17 -7.19 -0.17
N ARG A 20 -18.79 -8.30 0.23
CA ARG A 20 -20.21 -8.57 0.00
C ARG A 20 -20.90 -8.98 1.28
N ARG A 21 -22.19 -8.67 1.39
CA ARG A 21 -23.01 -9.14 2.51
C ARG A 21 -23.67 -10.48 2.16
N ARG A 22 -23.59 -11.45 3.06
CA ARG A 22 -24.30 -12.74 3.00
C ARG A 22 -25.00 -12.98 4.33
N GLY A 23 -26.29 -12.70 4.39
CA GLY A 23 -27.06 -12.77 5.63
C GLY A 23 -26.52 -11.84 6.72
N ASN A 24 -26.07 -12.42 7.84
CA ASN A 24 -25.49 -11.70 8.98
C ASN A 24 -23.95 -11.57 8.93
N ARG A 25 -23.32 -11.93 7.80
CA ARG A 25 -21.88 -11.84 7.60
C ARG A 25 -21.53 -10.88 6.45
N HIS A 26 -20.41 -10.19 6.61
CA HIS A 26 -19.61 -9.64 5.52
C HIS A 26 -18.63 -10.72 5.10
N VAL A 27 -18.61 -11.03 3.80
CA VAL A 27 -17.66 -11.94 3.18
C VAL A 27 -16.68 -11.07 2.42
N LEU A 28 -15.41 -11.10 2.83
CA LEU A 28 -14.32 -10.42 2.15
C LEU A 28 -13.51 -11.47 1.40
N GLN A 29 -13.27 -11.21 0.13
CA GLN A 29 -12.45 -12.05 -0.74
C GLN A 29 -11.52 -11.18 -1.53
N GLY A 30 -10.28 -11.63 -1.75
CA GLY A 30 -9.33 -10.78 -2.45
C GLY A 30 -8.09 -11.50 -2.92
N LEU A 31 -7.25 -10.70 -3.57
CA LEU A 31 -5.96 -11.08 -4.11
C LEU A 31 -4.94 -10.02 -3.68
N GLN A 32 -3.82 -10.46 -3.12
CA GLN A 32 -2.73 -9.61 -2.67
C GLN A 32 -1.48 -9.92 -3.49
N PHE A 33 -0.93 -8.89 -4.12
CA PHE A 33 0.24 -8.94 -4.98
C PHE A 33 1.37 -8.12 -4.37
N ALA A 34 2.55 -8.75 -4.26
CA ALA A 34 3.79 -8.16 -3.76
C ALA A 34 3.62 -7.38 -2.44
N ASP A 35 4.39 -6.31 -2.30
CA ASP A 35 4.65 -5.52 -1.08
C ASP A 35 3.44 -4.66 -0.66
N CYS A 36 2.29 -5.30 -0.52
CA CYS A 36 1.05 -4.73 0.02
C CYS A 36 0.58 -5.59 1.18
N PHE A 37 -0.31 -5.05 2.02
CA PHE A 37 -0.95 -5.80 3.10
C PHE A 37 -2.45 -5.52 3.17
N MET A 38 -3.19 -6.48 3.74
CA MET A 38 -4.57 -6.33 4.17
C MET A 38 -4.68 -6.70 5.66
N HIS A 39 -5.34 -5.86 6.45
CA HIS A 39 -5.61 -6.15 7.85
C HIS A 39 -7.05 -5.80 8.21
N LEU A 40 -7.74 -6.68 8.92
CA LEU A 40 -9.07 -6.43 9.47
C LEU A 40 -8.99 -6.33 10.99
N HIS A 41 -9.35 -5.17 11.52
CA HIS A 41 -9.34 -4.89 12.95
C HIS A 41 -10.76 -4.73 13.50
N GLY A 42 -11.14 -5.59 14.44
CA GLY A 42 -12.42 -5.47 15.13
C GLY A 42 -12.50 -4.18 15.96
N LEU A 43 -13.57 -3.41 15.77
CA LEU A 43 -13.86 -2.24 16.57
C LEU A 43 -14.84 -2.60 17.69
N GLY A 44 -14.58 -2.12 18.91
CA GLY A 44 -15.57 -2.24 19.99
C GLY A 44 -16.87 -1.52 19.63
N ARG A 45 -18.01 -2.00 20.14
CA ARG A 45 -19.36 -1.43 19.88
C ARG A 45 -19.49 0.08 20.12
N ARG A 46 -18.62 0.66 20.96
CA ARG A 46 -18.61 2.09 21.32
C ARG A 46 -17.58 2.91 20.54
N ALA A 47 -16.89 2.33 19.55
CA ALA A 47 -15.90 3.06 18.76
C ALA A 47 -16.58 4.11 17.87
N ARG A 48 -16.63 5.35 18.36
CA ARG A 48 -16.84 6.52 17.50
C ARG A 48 -15.62 6.63 16.59
N ALA A 49 -15.86 6.75 15.28
CA ALA A 49 -14.77 6.99 14.34
C ALA A 49 -14.04 8.26 14.73
N GLY A 50 -12.71 8.21 14.77
CA GLY A 50 -11.97 9.41 14.46
C GLY A 50 -12.37 9.84 13.05
N GLN A 51 -12.82 11.08 12.88
CA GLN A 51 -12.95 11.65 11.53
C GLN A 51 -11.58 11.53 10.85
N ALA A 52 -11.59 11.21 9.56
CA ALA A 52 -10.37 11.29 8.75
C ALA A 52 -9.88 12.73 8.84
N GLY A 53 -8.87 12.97 9.69
CA GLY A 53 -8.35 14.30 9.92
C GLY A 53 -7.79 14.83 8.61
N HIS A 54 -8.49 15.79 8.01
CA HIS A 54 -7.96 16.55 6.89
C HIS A 54 -6.79 17.38 7.38
N GLY A 55 -5.66 17.27 6.70
CA GLY A 55 -4.53 18.15 6.93
C GLY A 55 -3.44 17.89 5.90
N PRO A 56 -2.37 18.70 5.91
CA PRO A 56 -1.30 18.60 4.92
C PRO A 56 -0.66 17.21 4.94
N LEU A 57 -0.21 16.76 3.77
CA LEU A 57 0.60 15.55 3.67
C LEU A 57 1.85 15.72 4.55
N PRO A 58 2.32 14.66 5.23
CA PRO A 58 3.59 14.71 5.93
C PRO A 58 4.70 15.10 4.97
N GLU A 59 5.73 15.76 5.51
CA GLU A 59 6.99 15.91 4.81
C GLU A 59 7.53 14.54 4.40
N ALA A 60 8.05 14.46 3.19
CA ALA A 60 8.69 13.25 2.72
C ALA A 60 9.92 12.95 3.61
N PRO A 61 10.21 11.66 3.89
CA PRO A 61 11.44 11.34 4.58
C PRO A 61 12.64 11.82 3.77
N HIS A 62 13.75 12.13 4.43
CA HIS A 62 14.99 12.47 3.74
C HIS A 62 15.38 11.34 2.78
N ASP A 63 15.25 11.62 1.49
CA ASP A 63 15.50 10.66 0.42
C ASP A 63 17.02 10.51 0.28
N ALA A 64 17.58 9.50 0.94
CA ALA A 64 18.93 9.07 0.65
C ALA A 64 18.90 8.47 -0.76
N ALA A 65 19.15 9.30 -1.77
CA ALA A 65 19.18 8.86 -3.15
C ALA A 65 20.07 7.63 -3.26
N LEU A 66 19.52 6.52 -3.78
CA LEU A 66 20.31 5.32 -4.04
C LEU A 66 21.56 5.71 -4.85
N PRO A 67 22.75 5.21 -4.49
CA PRO A 67 23.97 5.50 -5.24
C PRO A 67 23.76 5.10 -6.69
N LYS A 68 23.80 6.07 -7.60
CA LYS A 68 23.59 5.82 -9.03
C LYS A 68 24.89 5.43 -9.74
N THR A 69 25.71 4.61 -9.08
CA THR A 69 26.92 4.10 -9.74
C THR A 69 26.53 3.11 -10.84
N PRO A 70 27.31 2.97 -11.92
CA PRO A 70 27.01 2.04 -13.00
C PRO A 70 26.76 0.60 -12.52
N ASP A 71 27.54 0.13 -11.55
CA ASP A 71 27.40 -1.22 -11.00
C ASP A 71 26.11 -1.41 -10.19
N VAL A 72 25.75 -0.42 -9.36
CA VAL A 72 24.48 -0.46 -8.61
C VAL A 72 23.30 -0.45 -9.57
N MET A 73 23.34 0.39 -10.60
CA MET A 73 22.29 0.45 -11.62
C MET A 73 22.19 -0.85 -12.41
N LYS A 74 23.31 -1.48 -12.77
CA LYS A 74 23.34 -2.80 -13.43
C LYS A 74 22.68 -3.88 -12.57
N ARG A 75 22.98 -3.91 -11.27
CA ARG A 75 22.36 -4.85 -10.31
C ARG A 75 20.86 -4.60 -10.14
N LEU A 76 20.43 -3.34 -10.05
CA LEU A 76 19.02 -2.98 -9.94
C LEU A 76 18.22 -3.36 -11.20
N ARG A 77 18.80 -3.16 -12.38
CA ARG A 77 18.20 -3.57 -13.66
C ARG A 77 18.10 -5.08 -13.76
N ALA A 78 19.16 -5.82 -13.47
CA ALA A 78 19.14 -7.29 -13.43
C ALA A 78 18.05 -7.81 -12.48
N ARG A 79 17.97 -7.27 -11.24
CA ARG A 79 16.92 -7.62 -10.30
C ARG A 79 15.53 -7.36 -10.86
N ARG A 80 15.32 -6.21 -11.50
CA ARG A 80 14.01 -5.86 -12.08
C ARG A 80 13.65 -6.76 -13.25
N THR A 81 14.60 -7.09 -14.12
CA THR A 81 14.42 -8.07 -15.20
C THR A 81 13.98 -9.41 -14.62
N ASP A 82 14.63 -9.90 -13.56
CA ASP A 82 14.24 -11.15 -12.89
C ASP A 82 12.83 -11.11 -12.29
N GLN A 83 12.48 -10.00 -11.63
CA GLN A 83 11.13 -9.80 -11.08
C GLN A 83 10.05 -9.84 -12.17
N ILE A 84 10.39 -9.38 -13.38
CA ILE A 84 9.46 -9.30 -14.50
C ILE A 84 9.38 -10.63 -15.25
N LEU A 85 10.52 -11.23 -15.62
CA LEU A 85 10.58 -12.42 -16.46
C LEU A 85 10.27 -13.71 -15.70
N HIS A 86 10.80 -13.86 -14.49
CA HIS A 86 10.85 -15.15 -13.81
C HIS A 86 9.82 -15.29 -12.69
N GLY A 87 8.96 -14.29 -12.50
CA GLY A 87 7.96 -14.32 -11.44
C GLY A 87 8.58 -14.46 -10.04
N ALA A 88 9.84 -14.03 -9.87
CA ALA A 88 10.52 -13.96 -8.57
C ALA A 88 9.83 -12.98 -7.58
N SER A 89 8.70 -12.42 -7.98
CA SER A 89 7.82 -11.56 -7.23
C SER A 89 6.37 -11.98 -7.46
N SER A 90 5.54 -11.87 -6.43
CA SER A 90 4.08 -11.95 -6.55
C SER A 90 3.46 -10.68 -7.11
N ALA A 91 4.24 -9.79 -7.72
CA ALA A 91 3.76 -8.55 -8.33
C ALA A 91 3.05 -8.80 -9.66
N VAL A 92 2.18 -7.86 -10.02
CA VAL A 92 1.60 -7.81 -11.35
C VAL A 92 2.63 -7.20 -12.31
N THR A 93 2.87 -7.88 -13.42
CA THR A 93 3.82 -7.51 -14.46
C THR A 93 3.09 -7.35 -15.79
N ILE A 94 3.85 -7.07 -16.86
CA ILE A 94 3.31 -7.08 -18.22
C ILE A 94 2.90 -8.48 -18.72
N PHE A 95 3.39 -9.55 -18.09
CA PHE A 95 3.03 -10.91 -18.49
C PHE A 95 1.69 -11.31 -17.88
N PRO A 96 0.72 -11.79 -18.69
CA PRO A 96 -0.60 -12.19 -18.19
C PRO A 96 -0.56 -13.26 -17.10
N SER A 97 0.43 -14.15 -17.12
CA SER A 97 0.62 -15.18 -16.10
C SER A 97 0.83 -14.62 -14.69
N SER A 98 1.35 -13.40 -14.55
CA SER A 98 1.53 -12.76 -13.24
C SER A 98 0.20 -12.41 -12.55
N ALA A 99 -0.91 -12.32 -13.30
CA ALA A 99 -2.22 -12.01 -12.74
C ALA A 99 -2.76 -13.10 -11.78
N THR A 100 -2.23 -14.31 -11.86
CA THR A 100 -2.62 -15.43 -10.98
C THR A 100 -1.62 -15.68 -9.85
N ALA A 101 -0.50 -14.94 -9.81
CA ALA A 101 0.56 -15.12 -8.81
C ALA A 101 0.23 -14.49 -7.44
N GLY A 102 -0.88 -13.74 -7.35
CA GLY A 102 -1.32 -13.10 -6.11
C GLY A 102 -1.79 -14.12 -5.07
N GLN A 103 -1.58 -13.80 -3.80
CA GLN A 103 -2.10 -14.59 -2.69
C GLN A 103 -3.60 -14.33 -2.53
N SER A 104 -4.40 -15.38 -2.67
CA SER A 104 -5.83 -15.29 -2.45
C SER A 104 -6.17 -15.38 -0.96
N PHE A 105 -7.18 -14.63 -0.54
CA PHE A 105 -7.72 -14.72 0.80
C PHE A 105 -9.24 -14.69 0.78
N ALA A 106 -9.83 -15.31 1.80
CA ALA A 106 -11.25 -15.26 2.08
C ALA A 106 -11.44 -15.20 3.60
N LEU A 107 -12.26 -14.26 4.07
CA LEU A 107 -12.56 -14.10 5.48
C LEU A 107 -14.03 -13.68 5.66
N GLU A 108 -14.60 -14.07 6.80
CA GLU A 108 -15.96 -13.70 7.17
C GLU A 108 -15.97 -12.88 8.44
N HIS A 109 -16.82 -11.86 8.47
CA HIS A 109 -16.93 -10.93 9.59
C HIS A 109 -18.39 -10.64 9.94
N PRO A 110 -18.82 -10.66 11.21
CA PRO A 110 -20.21 -10.38 11.58
C PRO A 110 -20.66 -8.95 11.25
N VAL A 111 -21.85 -8.80 10.65
CA VAL A 111 -22.47 -7.49 10.31
C VAL A 111 -22.70 -6.63 11.56
N GLY A 112 -22.99 -7.25 12.71
CA GLY A 112 -23.22 -6.56 13.99
C GLY A 112 -21.96 -6.21 14.78
N ALA A 113 -20.78 -6.53 14.26
CA ALA A 113 -19.49 -6.19 14.86
C ALA A 113 -18.81 -5.15 13.98
N PRO A 114 -18.70 -3.88 14.37
CA PRO A 114 -17.99 -2.90 13.56
C PRO A 114 -16.51 -3.31 13.39
N ALA A 115 -15.92 -3.04 12.24
CA ALA A 115 -14.50 -3.29 11.98
C ALA A 115 -13.87 -2.20 11.11
N LEU A 116 -12.55 -2.13 11.16
CA LEU A 116 -11.70 -1.31 10.31
C LEU A 116 -10.93 -2.24 9.38
N LEU A 117 -11.21 -2.15 8.09
CA LEU A 117 -10.39 -2.73 7.04
C LEU A 117 -9.25 -1.76 6.73
N MET A 118 -8.02 -2.26 6.69
CA MET A 118 -6.81 -1.52 6.33
C MET A 118 -6.17 -2.19 5.13
N LEU A 119 -5.79 -1.39 4.15
CA LEU A 119 -5.07 -1.79 2.95
C LEU A 119 -3.89 -0.84 2.77
N GLY A 120 -2.68 -1.33 2.56
CA GLY A 120 -1.53 -0.44 2.42
C GLY A 120 -0.32 -1.07 1.76
N SER A 121 0.70 -0.26 1.50
CA SER A 121 2.01 -0.72 1.07
C SER A 121 2.85 -1.19 2.27
N ASP A 122 3.87 -2.00 2.01
CA ASP A 122 4.92 -2.35 2.97
C ASP A 122 5.53 -1.11 3.64
N GLY A 123 5.70 -0.01 2.90
CA GLY A 123 6.16 1.27 3.41
C GLY A 123 5.33 1.80 4.58
N ALA A 124 4.02 1.57 4.58
CA ALA A 124 3.16 1.89 5.73
C ALA A 124 3.24 0.82 6.84
N ALA A 125 3.53 -0.43 6.48
CA ALA A 125 3.66 -1.55 7.42
C ALA A 125 4.98 -1.55 8.21
N ARG A 126 6.01 -0.84 7.73
CA ARG A 126 7.33 -0.76 8.38
C ARG A 126 7.27 -0.42 9.86
N ILE A 127 6.28 0.37 10.29
CA ILE A 127 6.11 0.73 11.71
C ILE A 127 5.95 -0.51 12.63
N TRP A 128 5.39 -1.61 12.13
CA TRP A 128 5.23 -2.86 12.89
C TRP A 128 6.06 -4.03 12.35
N GLU A 129 6.34 -4.08 11.04
CA GLU A 129 7.10 -5.18 10.43
C GLU A 129 8.61 -5.00 10.53
N GLU A 130 9.10 -3.78 10.25
CA GLU A 130 10.53 -3.53 10.08
C GLU A 130 11.14 -2.84 11.31
N TYR A 131 10.48 -1.78 11.79
CA TYR A 131 11.00 -0.93 12.86
C TYR A 131 10.58 -1.42 14.26
N GLY A 132 9.63 -2.35 14.35
CA GLY A 132 9.16 -2.92 15.62
C GLY A 132 8.57 -1.90 16.62
N LEU A 133 8.12 -0.73 16.15
CA LEU A 133 7.66 0.38 17.01
C LEU A 133 6.27 0.12 17.60
N SER A 134 5.54 -0.83 17.03
CA SER A 134 4.23 -1.26 17.51
C SER A 134 3.84 -2.61 16.94
N THR A 135 2.82 -3.25 17.50
CA THR A 135 2.14 -4.36 16.82
C THR A 135 1.12 -3.84 15.81
N VAL A 136 0.75 -4.67 14.83
CA VAL A 136 -0.32 -4.34 13.88
C VAL A 136 -1.64 -4.00 14.59
N GLN A 137 -1.97 -4.67 15.70
CA GLN A 137 -3.17 -4.39 16.49
C GLN A 137 -3.11 -3.02 17.18
N GLN A 138 -1.93 -2.63 17.68
CA GLN A 138 -1.73 -1.31 18.28
C GLN A 138 -1.83 -0.21 17.23
N ALA A 139 -1.21 -0.40 16.06
CA ALA A 139 -1.31 0.52 14.93
C ALA A 139 -2.76 0.66 14.45
N ALA A 140 -3.46 -0.45 14.24
CA ALA A 140 -4.87 -0.45 13.85
C ALA A 140 -5.76 0.28 14.87
N GLY A 141 -5.50 0.10 16.17
CA GLY A 141 -6.19 0.82 17.23
C GLY A 141 -5.93 2.34 17.20
N ARG A 142 -4.70 2.77 16.92
CA ARG A 142 -4.37 4.21 16.73
C ARG A 142 -5.05 4.77 15.48
N ILE A 143 -5.01 4.04 14.36
CA ILE A 143 -5.65 4.41 13.10
C ILE A 143 -7.17 4.53 13.29
N ALA A 144 -7.80 3.60 13.99
CA ALA A 144 -9.23 3.65 14.29
C ALA A 144 -9.62 4.91 15.10
N ARG A 145 -8.76 5.30 16.05
CA ARG A 145 -9.00 6.47 16.92
C ARG A 145 -8.66 7.80 16.27
N HIS A 146 -7.66 7.82 15.38
CA HIS A 146 -7.05 9.08 14.94
C HIS A 146 -6.93 9.24 13.43
N GLY A 147 -7.29 8.23 12.67
CA GLY A 147 -7.21 8.19 11.21
C GLY A 147 -5.83 7.81 10.68
N ALA A 148 -5.80 7.33 9.43
CA ALA A 148 -4.60 6.89 8.73
C ALA A 148 -3.55 8.00 8.59
N MET A 149 -3.96 9.23 8.27
CA MET A 149 -3.04 10.35 8.05
C MET A 149 -2.18 10.65 9.28
N ARG A 150 -2.76 10.58 10.49
CA ARG A 150 -2.00 10.82 11.72
C ARG A 150 -0.94 9.74 11.93
N GLU A 151 -1.26 8.49 11.61
CA GLU A 151 -0.34 7.37 11.72
C GLU A 151 0.82 7.52 10.71
N ILE A 152 0.54 7.85 9.46
CA ILE A 152 1.58 8.09 8.45
C ILE A 152 2.47 9.29 8.85
N ARG A 153 1.90 10.36 9.41
CA ARG A 153 2.72 11.48 9.93
C ARG A 153 3.59 11.06 11.11
N ALA A 154 3.12 10.16 11.97
CA ALA A 154 3.92 9.64 13.08
C ALA A 154 5.09 8.80 12.57
N LEU A 155 4.84 7.94 11.57
CA LEU A 155 5.88 7.19 10.86
C LEU A 155 6.94 8.13 10.27
N ARG A 156 6.54 9.14 9.47
CA ARG A 156 7.51 10.05 8.82
C ARG A 156 8.32 10.87 9.81
N ARG A 157 7.70 11.35 10.89
CA ARG A 157 8.45 12.05 11.96
C ARG A 157 9.49 11.14 12.60
N TRP A 158 9.15 9.88 12.83
CA TRP A 158 10.10 8.93 13.40
C TRP A 158 11.24 8.64 12.42
N GLU A 159 10.96 8.41 11.14
CA GLU A 159 11.98 8.17 10.11
C GLU A 159 12.96 9.34 10.00
N ASN A 160 12.46 10.58 9.98
CA ASN A 160 13.30 11.78 9.95
C ASN A 160 14.15 11.95 11.21
N ALA A 161 13.65 11.54 12.38
CA ALA A 161 14.41 11.58 13.62
C ALA A 161 15.41 10.42 13.77
N ASN A 162 15.31 9.37 12.92
CA ASN A 162 16.09 8.15 13.03
C ASN A 162 16.66 7.74 11.65
N PRO A 163 17.67 8.46 11.13
CA PRO A 163 18.20 8.23 9.78
C PRO A 163 18.83 6.83 9.58
N GLY A 164 19.16 6.12 10.66
CA GLY A 164 19.59 4.71 10.63
C GLY A 164 18.45 3.69 10.71
N HIS A 165 17.19 4.15 10.73
CA HIS A 165 15.95 3.35 10.73
C HIS A 165 15.99 2.08 11.60
N GLY A 166 16.56 2.17 12.81
CA GLY A 166 16.62 1.03 13.73
C GLY A 166 17.44 -0.16 13.23
N GLN A 167 18.47 0.06 12.40
CA GLN A 167 19.29 -0.95 11.69
C GLN A 167 18.65 -1.52 10.41
N SER A 168 17.50 -1.00 9.96
CA SER A 168 16.91 -1.42 8.68
C SER A 168 17.87 -1.16 7.51
N LEU A 169 18.06 -2.19 6.67
CA LEU A 169 18.94 -2.13 5.50
C LEU A 169 18.40 -1.23 4.38
N LYS A 170 17.11 -0.88 4.41
CA LYS A 170 16.46 -0.06 3.38
C LYS A 170 16.14 1.33 3.94
N PRO A 171 16.32 2.41 3.14
CA PRO A 171 15.78 3.72 3.50
C PRO A 171 14.25 3.67 3.60
N ALA A 172 13.64 4.74 4.12
CA ALA A 172 12.19 4.88 4.14
C ALA A 172 11.60 4.69 2.74
N ASP A 173 10.45 4.01 2.66
CA ASP A 173 9.75 3.72 1.40
C ASP A 173 8.47 4.54 1.26
N ASP A 174 7.88 4.58 0.07
CA ASP A 174 6.57 5.14 -0.18
C ASP A 174 5.49 4.44 0.66
N ALA A 175 4.83 5.21 1.51
CA ALA A 175 3.78 4.70 2.40
C ALA A 175 2.41 5.13 1.88
N THR A 176 1.55 4.15 1.59
CA THR A 176 0.14 4.36 1.25
C THR A 176 -0.71 3.54 2.21
N LEU A 177 -1.77 4.15 2.74
CA LEU A 177 -2.73 3.49 3.63
C LEU A 177 -4.15 3.95 3.29
N LEU A 178 -4.97 2.99 2.87
CA LEU A 178 -6.41 3.11 2.73
C LEU A 178 -7.06 2.40 3.92
N ILE A 179 -8.05 3.05 4.50
CA ILE A 179 -8.89 2.45 5.54
C ILE A 179 -10.31 2.31 5.01
N ALA A 180 -11.13 1.44 5.55
CA ALA A 180 -12.57 1.38 5.29
C ALA A 180 -13.25 0.86 6.55
N ARG A 181 -14.46 1.35 6.83
CA ARG A 181 -15.25 0.82 7.96
C ARG A 181 -16.22 -0.23 7.44
N LEU A 182 -16.30 -1.33 8.15
CA LEU A 182 -17.37 -2.31 7.99
C LEU A 182 -18.31 -2.19 9.17
N ASP A 183 -19.59 -1.96 8.90
CA ASP A 183 -20.63 -1.89 9.92
C ASP A 183 -21.91 -2.61 9.46
N ALA A 184 -23.01 -2.41 10.18
CA ALA A 184 -24.27 -3.08 9.88
C ALA A 184 -24.85 -2.73 8.50
N SER A 185 -24.52 -1.55 7.98
CA SER A 185 -24.97 -1.03 6.70
C SER A 185 -24.13 -1.53 5.52
N GLY A 186 -22.89 -1.96 5.77
CA GLY A 186 -21.97 -2.39 4.72
C GLY A 186 -20.57 -1.80 4.91
N MET A 187 -19.85 -1.66 3.80
CA MET A 187 -18.58 -0.97 3.78
C MET A 187 -18.81 0.53 3.56
N VAL A 188 -18.45 1.33 4.56
CA VAL A 188 -18.34 2.78 4.43
C VAL A 188 -16.89 3.07 4.06
N ALA A 189 -16.65 3.26 2.77
CA ALA A 189 -15.35 3.71 2.28
C ALA A 189 -15.11 5.15 2.78
N PRO A 190 -13.89 5.50 3.24
CA PRO A 190 -13.54 6.89 3.39
C PRO A 190 -13.50 7.51 2.00
N VAL A 191 -13.77 8.81 1.98
CA VAL A 191 -13.36 9.69 0.90
C VAL A 191 -11.85 9.47 0.72
N SER A 192 -11.47 8.74 -0.33
CA SER A 192 -10.08 8.73 -0.78
C SER A 192 -9.70 10.17 -1.04
N HIS A 193 -8.49 10.59 -0.67
CA HIS A 193 -7.98 11.85 -1.21
C HIS A 193 -7.62 11.60 -2.68
N PRO A 194 -8.38 12.13 -3.67
CA PRO A 194 -7.92 12.09 -5.04
C PRO A 194 -6.78 13.10 -5.20
N VAL A 195 -5.67 12.66 -5.80
CA VAL A 195 -5.01 13.53 -6.78
C VAL A 195 -5.87 13.38 -8.04
N ARG A 196 -6.58 14.45 -8.45
CA ARG A 196 -7.55 14.54 -9.59
C ARG A 196 -7.12 13.72 -10.83
N ARG A 197 -8.00 13.13 -11.66
CA ARG A 197 -9.14 13.75 -12.41
C ARG A 197 -10.30 12.78 -12.75
N ASP A 198 -11.48 13.39 -12.84
CA ASP A 198 -12.68 13.24 -13.69
C ASP A 198 -13.48 11.92 -13.87
N ALA A 199 -14.76 12.06 -13.45
CA ALA A 199 -16.04 11.57 -13.98
C ALA A 199 -16.34 10.06 -14.14
N GLY A 200 -17.32 9.62 -13.35
CA GLY A 200 -18.45 8.79 -13.80
C GLY A 200 -18.36 7.27 -13.59
N THR A 201 -19.10 6.76 -12.59
CA THR A 201 -19.36 5.35 -12.22
C THR A 201 -18.44 4.78 -11.13
N ALA A 202 -19.01 4.48 -9.96
CA ALA A 202 -18.28 4.08 -8.76
C ALA A 202 -17.90 2.59 -8.75
N TYR A 203 -16.80 2.27 -9.42
CA TYR A 203 -15.94 1.15 -9.05
C TYR A 203 -14.83 1.71 -8.17
N HIS A 204 -14.72 1.26 -6.92
CA HIS A 204 -13.58 1.62 -6.08
C HIS A 204 -12.35 0.79 -6.48
N ARG A 205 -11.81 1.08 -7.66
CA ARG A 205 -10.56 0.50 -8.17
C ARG A 205 -9.40 1.33 -7.64
N PHE A 206 -8.79 0.89 -6.55
CA PHE A 206 -7.56 1.51 -6.05
C PHE A 206 -6.35 0.82 -6.69
N ALA A 207 -6.13 1.09 -7.97
CA ALA A 207 -4.85 0.84 -8.59
C ALA A 207 -4.04 2.13 -8.48
N ARG A 208 -3.15 2.24 -7.49
CA ARG A 208 -2.01 3.14 -7.63
C ARG A 208 -0.97 2.38 -8.45
N VAL A 209 -1.03 2.54 -9.77
CA VAL A 209 0.17 2.31 -10.57
C VAL A 209 1.10 3.44 -10.17
N THR A 210 2.14 3.15 -9.39
CA THR A 210 3.24 4.09 -9.22
C THR A 210 4.08 3.96 -10.49
N PRO A 211 4.00 4.89 -11.47
CA PRO A 211 4.98 4.86 -12.55
C PRO A 211 6.34 5.08 -11.90
N ALA A 212 7.30 4.17 -12.16
CA ALA A 212 8.70 4.56 -12.07
C ALA A 212 8.83 5.81 -12.95
N LYS A 213 9.44 6.89 -12.44
CA LYS A 213 9.72 8.11 -13.22
C LYS A 213 10.52 7.71 -14.47
N ALA A 214 9.84 7.46 -15.58
CA ALA A 214 10.44 7.47 -16.89
C ALA A 214 10.71 8.94 -17.21
N ARG A 215 11.94 9.41 -16.93
CA ARG A 215 12.40 10.66 -17.49
C ARG A 215 12.53 10.46 -19.00
N SER A 216 11.81 11.28 -19.76
CA SER A 216 12.09 11.52 -21.18
C SER A 216 13.60 11.74 -21.38
N PRO A 217 14.23 11.14 -22.41
CA PRO A 217 15.58 11.50 -22.79
C PRO A 217 15.52 12.89 -23.42
N ARG A 218 15.64 13.94 -22.60
CA ARG A 218 16.00 15.26 -23.10
C ARG A 218 17.51 15.39 -23.05
N GLY A 219 18.11 15.45 -24.23
CA GLY A 219 19.41 16.04 -24.48
C GLY A 219 20.60 15.14 -24.17
N LEU A 220 21.17 14.57 -25.22
CA LEU A 220 22.63 14.55 -25.37
C LEU A 220 22.96 15.38 -26.62
N PRO A 221 24.07 16.14 -26.62
CA PRO A 221 24.56 16.85 -27.80
C PRO A 221 24.91 15.90 -28.94
#